data_AF-A0A2G8SRV1-F1
#
_entry.id   AF-A0A2G8SRV1-F1
#
_cell.length_a   1.000
_cell.length_b   1.000
_cell.length_c   1.000
_cell.angle_alpha   90.00
_cell.angle_beta   90.00
_cell.angle_gamma   90.00
#
_symmetry.space_group_name_H-M   'P 1'
#
loop_
_entity.id
_entity.type
_entity.pdbx_description
1 polymer ?
#
loop_
_entity_poly.entity_id
_entity_poly.type
_entity_poly.pdbx_seq_one_letter_code
_entity_poly.pdbx_strand_id
1 'polypeptide(L)'
;MKFVLALVAFAASALAQHIEIGAPNNFAEVKAGSKMTVEVAQPNSLTGSTTVGIAIGLWPCGGPKGTSKCASTDVSQVLGNVVYTGSYKSQYDSTQPSKPPHQNFEITVPSSFSKGEVSLGIAHLFLVGAGSEPVYEFVNTTVVIS
;
A
#
# COMPACT_ATOMS: atom_id res chain seq x y z
N MET A 1 0.91 20.93 28.95
CA MET A 1 1.70 19.70 28.70
C MET A 1 0.84 18.43 28.63
N LYS A 2 0.01 18.10 29.64
CA LYS A 2 -0.85 16.89 29.62
C LYS A 2 -1.82 16.81 28.41
N PHE A 3 -2.46 17.93 28.06
CA PHE A 3 -3.37 17.98 26.90
C PHE A 3 -2.67 17.83 25.55
N VAL A 4 -1.41 18.28 25.43
CA VAL A 4 -0.64 18.15 24.18
C VAL A 4 -0.23 16.70 23.96
N LEU A 5 0.16 15.98 25.01
CA LEU A 5 0.46 14.55 24.93
C LEU A 5 -0.77 13.72 24.52
N ALA A 6 -1.94 14.04 25.08
CA ALA A 6 -3.19 13.37 24.71
C ALA A 6 -3.55 13.61 23.24
N LEU A 7 -3.38 14.84 22.73
CA LEU A 7 -3.67 15.18 21.34
C LEU A 7 -2.77 14.42 20.36
N VAL A 8 -1.48 14.29 20.67
CA VAL A 8 -0.52 13.52 19.85
C VAL A 8 -0.87 12.02 19.86
N ALA A 9 -1.29 11.46 21.00
CA ALA A 9 -1.69 10.07 21.10
C ALA A 9 -2.95 9.75 20.26
N PHE A 10 -3.96 10.62 20.27
CA PHE A 10 -5.17 10.46 19.46
C PHE A 10 -4.90 10.65 17.95
N ALA A 11 -3.99 11.55 17.56
CA ALA A 11 -3.60 11.70 16.16
C ALA A 11 -2.86 10.46 15.63
N ALA A 12 -2.04 9.82 16.47
CA ALA A 12 -1.33 8.59 16.09
C ALA A 12 -2.27 7.38 15.96
N SER A 13 -3.32 7.28 16.78
CA SER A 13 -4.24 6.13 16.72
C SER A 13 -5.14 6.12 15.48
N ALA A 14 -5.43 7.29 14.89
CA ALA A 14 -6.20 7.37 13.65
C ALA A 14 -5.41 6.84 12.43
N LEU A 15 -4.07 7.02 12.43
CA LEU A 15 -3.21 6.53 11.35
C LEU A 15 -3.06 5.01 11.34
N ALA A 16 -3.25 4.35 12.49
CA ALA A 16 -3.05 2.91 12.65
C ALA A 16 -4.23 2.05 12.16
N GLN A 17 -5.30 2.64 11.60
CA GLN A 17 -6.46 1.88 11.10
C GLN A 17 -6.40 1.59 9.59
N HIS A 18 -5.33 2.01 8.91
CA HIS A 18 -5.14 1.87 7.47
C HIS A 18 -4.29 0.67 7.11
N ILE A 19 -4.46 0.11 5.91
CA ILE A 19 -3.50 -0.89 5.40
C ILE A 19 -2.09 -0.31 5.29
N GLU A 20 -1.09 -1.18 5.33
CA GLU A 20 0.32 -0.81 5.18
C GLU A 20 1.00 -1.71 4.14
N ILE A 21 2.00 -1.16 3.45
CA ILE A 21 2.87 -1.93 2.56
C ILE A 21 3.99 -2.52 3.41
N GLY A 22 3.87 -3.80 3.80
CA GLY A 22 4.88 -4.52 4.57
C GLY A 22 6.10 -4.92 3.75
N ALA A 23 5.91 -5.10 2.45
CA ALA A 23 6.97 -5.34 1.46
C ALA A 23 6.48 -4.89 0.07
N PRO A 24 7.37 -4.39 -0.80
CA PRO A 24 8.79 -4.16 -0.55
C PRO A 24 9.05 -2.94 0.35
N ASN A 25 10.26 -2.86 0.89
CA ASN A 25 10.72 -1.67 1.61
C ASN A 25 10.79 -0.46 0.66
N ASN A 26 10.64 0.73 1.23
CA ASN A 26 10.81 1.97 0.47
C ASN A 26 12.20 2.04 -0.17
N PHE A 27 12.24 2.42 -1.44
CA PHE A 27 13.40 2.40 -2.34
C PHE A 27 14.02 1.02 -2.62
N ALA A 28 13.27 -0.08 -2.45
CA ALA A 28 13.74 -1.39 -2.87
C ALA A 28 14.04 -1.44 -4.37
N GLU A 29 15.15 -2.08 -4.73
CA GLU A 29 15.52 -2.32 -6.12
C GLU A 29 14.76 -3.50 -6.70
N VAL A 30 14.15 -3.30 -7.87
CA VAL A 30 13.43 -4.33 -8.61
C VAL A 30 13.77 -4.25 -10.10
N LYS A 31 13.72 -5.37 -10.80
CA LYS A 31 14.01 -5.42 -12.24
C LYS A 31 12.72 -5.31 -13.05
N ALA A 32 12.75 -4.56 -14.15
CA ALA A 32 11.65 -4.57 -15.11
C ALA A 32 11.39 -5.99 -15.62
N GLY A 33 10.11 -6.38 -15.73
CA GLY A 33 9.70 -7.73 -16.14
C GLY A 33 9.89 -8.82 -15.08
N SER A 34 10.42 -8.50 -13.90
CA SER A 34 10.57 -9.48 -12.82
C SER A 34 9.32 -9.59 -11.96
N LYS A 35 9.19 -10.73 -11.28
CA LYS A 35 8.18 -10.93 -10.25
C LYS A 35 8.66 -10.33 -8.93
N MET A 36 7.75 -9.69 -8.21
CA MET A 36 8.00 -9.20 -6.86
C MET A 36 6.80 -9.48 -5.96
N THR A 37 7.06 -9.66 -4.68
CA THR A 37 6.02 -9.83 -3.66
C THR A 37 5.65 -8.48 -3.08
N VAL A 38 4.35 -8.18 -3.09
CA VAL A 38 3.75 -7.07 -2.36
C VAL A 38 3.02 -7.64 -1.14
N GLU A 39 3.53 -7.36 0.06
CA GLU A 39 2.86 -7.71 1.31
C GLU A 39 1.96 -6.54 1.72
N VAL A 40 0.66 -6.80 1.84
CA VAL A 40 -0.32 -5.83 2.32
C VAL A 40 -0.74 -6.23 3.73
N ALA A 41 -0.27 -5.47 4.71
CA ALA A 41 -0.62 -5.64 6.10
C ALA A 41 -1.91 -4.87 6.44
N GLN A 42 -2.74 -5.46 7.28
CA GLN A 42 -3.93 -4.84 7.86
C GLN A 42 -3.75 -4.81 9.38
N PRO A 43 -3.32 -3.66 9.94
CA PRO A 43 -3.28 -3.47 11.38
C PRO A 43 -4.63 -3.75 12.04
N ASN A 44 -4.60 -4.14 13.32
CA ASN A 44 -5.80 -4.44 14.07
C ASN A 44 -6.67 -3.19 14.22
N SER A 45 -7.95 -3.29 13.86
CA SER A 45 -8.94 -2.24 14.07
C SER A 45 -9.86 -2.60 15.25
N LEU A 46 -10.27 -1.60 16.02
CA LEU A 46 -11.29 -1.75 17.07
C LEU A 46 -12.70 -1.95 16.50
N THR A 47 -12.92 -1.49 15.26
CA THR A 47 -14.19 -1.62 14.53
C THR A 47 -14.03 -2.67 13.45
N GLY A 48 -14.97 -3.62 13.38
CA GLY A 48 -14.99 -4.61 12.31
C GLY A 48 -15.13 -3.96 10.94
N SER A 49 -14.42 -4.51 9.95
CA SER A 49 -14.49 -4.10 8.55
C SER A 49 -14.69 -5.29 7.62
N THR A 50 -15.33 -5.04 6.49
CA THR A 50 -15.52 -6.00 5.40
C THR A 50 -14.88 -5.46 4.13
N THR A 51 -13.84 -6.11 3.63
CA THR A 51 -13.17 -5.71 2.39
C THR A 51 -14.07 -5.94 1.18
N VAL A 52 -14.19 -4.91 0.33
CA VAL A 52 -14.86 -4.99 -0.98
C VAL A 52 -13.86 -5.43 -2.04
N GLY A 53 -12.65 -4.84 -2.06
CA GLY A 53 -11.61 -5.21 -3.00
C GLY A 53 -10.37 -4.32 -2.89
N ILE A 54 -9.30 -4.76 -3.56
CA ILE A 54 -8.02 -4.06 -3.63
C ILE A 54 -7.54 -3.97 -5.08
N ALA A 55 -6.81 -2.91 -5.40
CA ALA A 55 -6.05 -2.78 -6.63
C ALA A 55 -4.61 -2.39 -6.32
N ILE A 56 -3.66 -3.04 -6.99
CA ILE A 56 -2.22 -2.77 -6.87
C ILE A 56 -1.73 -2.27 -8.22
N GLY A 57 -1.01 -1.15 -8.20
CA GLY A 57 -0.53 -0.51 -9.41
C GLY A 57 0.88 0.04 -9.28
N LEU A 58 1.52 0.21 -10.42
CA LEU A 58 2.84 0.80 -10.54
C LEU A 58 2.81 2.02 -11.47
N TRP A 59 3.31 3.14 -10.96
CA TRP A 59 3.37 4.41 -11.68
C TRP A 59 4.80 4.96 -11.75
N PRO A 60 5.43 4.99 -12.94
CA PRO A 60 6.73 5.62 -13.11
C PRO A 60 6.69 7.11 -12.77
N CYS A 61 7.59 7.54 -11.90
CA CYS A 61 7.65 8.92 -11.43
C CYS A 61 8.30 9.80 -12.51
N GLY A 62 7.67 10.95 -12.81
CA GLY A 62 7.96 11.72 -14.04
C GLY A 62 7.20 11.27 -15.28
N GLY A 63 6.11 10.50 -15.12
CA GLY A 63 5.23 10.05 -16.21
C GLY A 63 5.80 8.87 -16.99
N PRO A 64 5.30 8.57 -18.21
CA PRO A 64 5.64 7.36 -18.96
C PRO A 64 7.14 7.17 -19.25
N LYS A 65 7.95 8.23 -19.13
CA LYS A 65 9.40 8.21 -19.37
C LYS A 65 10.25 8.03 -18.10
N GLY A 66 9.67 8.11 -16.89
CA GLY A 66 10.35 7.75 -15.64
C GLY A 66 11.51 8.68 -15.24
N THR A 67 11.44 9.98 -15.53
CA THR A 67 12.60 10.89 -15.41
C THR A 67 12.66 11.70 -14.11
N SER A 68 11.70 11.55 -13.20
CA SER A 68 11.59 12.38 -12.00
C SER A 68 11.49 11.52 -10.74
N LYS A 69 11.88 12.10 -9.60
CA LYS A 69 11.70 11.44 -8.31
C LYS A 69 10.21 11.38 -7.95
N CYS A 70 9.81 10.36 -7.21
CA CYS A 70 8.45 10.27 -6.70
C CYS A 70 8.12 11.39 -5.71
N ALA A 71 9.12 11.90 -4.99
CA ALA A 71 8.97 13.07 -4.11
C ALA A 71 8.56 14.36 -4.86
N SER A 72 8.82 14.44 -6.18
CA SER A 72 8.46 15.57 -7.04
C SER A 72 7.30 15.26 -7.99
N THR A 73 6.68 14.10 -7.87
CA THR A 73 5.55 13.66 -8.72
C THR A 73 4.33 13.48 -7.84
N ASP A 74 3.17 13.97 -8.26
CA ASP A 74 1.93 13.64 -7.54
C ASP A 74 1.58 12.16 -7.77
N VAL A 75 1.76 11.37 -6.71
CA VAL A 75 1.48 9.93 -6.66
C VAL A 75 0.45 9.60 -5.59
N SER A 76 -0.24 10.63 -5.06
CA SER A 76 -1.11 10.50 -3.89
C SER A 76 -2.35 9.62 -4.13
N GLN A 77 -2.81 9.50 -5.38
CA GLN A 77 -3.95 8.66 -5.77
C GLN A 77 -3.81 8.09 -7.19
N VAL A 78 -2.58 7.79 -7.62
CA VAL A 78 -2.29 7.33 -8.99
C VAL A 78 -1.80 5.88 -8.95
N LEU A 79 -2.62 4.94 -9.44
CA LEU A 79 -2.21 3.53 -9.57
C LEU A 79 -1.32 3.29 -10.81
N GLY A 80 -1.51 4.05 -11.88
CA GLY A 80 -0.79 3.82 -13.12
C GLY A 80 -1.12 2.47 -13.76
N ASN A 81 -0.10 1.65 -13.99
CA ASN A 81 -0.28 0.30 -14.54
C ASN A 81 -0.80 -0.63 -13.44
N VAL A 82 -2.09 -0.96 -13.49
CA VAL A 82 -2.71 -1.88 -12.55
C VAL A 82 -2.26 -3.30 -12.86
N VAL A 83 -1.56 -3.91 -11.90
CA VAL A 83 -0.98 -5.27 -12.02
C VAL A 83 -1.77 -6.32 -11.24
N TYR A 84 -2.67 -5.88 -10.36
CA TYR A 84 -3.61 -6.75 -9.65
C TYR A 84 -4.90 -6.02 -9.35
N THR A 85 -6.04 -6.71 -9.50
CA THR A 85 -7.34 -6.31 -8.95
C THR A 85 -8.03 -7.56 -8.43
N GLY A 86 -8.64 -7.47 -7.24
CA GLY A 86 -9.35 -8.63 -6.71
C GLY A 86 -9.62 -8.54 -5.21
N SER A 87 -9.89 -9.71 -4.64
CA SER A 87 -10.17 -9.85 -3.21
C SER A 87 -8.89 -9.72 -2.38
N TYR A 88 -8.97 -8.95 -1.32
CA TYR A 88 -7.98 -8.93 -0.24
C TYR A 88 -8.57 -9.60 1.00
N LYS A 89 -7.86 -10.61 1.51
CA LYS A 89 -8.19 -11.43 2.68
C LYS A 89 -6.91 -11.62 3.49
N SER A 90 -6.66 -10.66 4.37
CA SER A 90 -5.54 -10.73 5.31
C SER A 90 -5.70 -11.93 6.26
N GLN A 91 -4.59 -12.58 6.59
CA GLN A 91 -4.56 -13.71 7.52
C GLN A 91 -3.43 -13.54 8.53
N TYR A 92 -3.64 -14.03 9.75
CA TYR A 92 -2.55 -14.15 10.72
C TYR A 92 -1.63 -15.29 10.29
N ASP A 93 -0.33 -15.00 10.28
CA ASP A 93 0.70 -16.01 10.10
C ASP A 93 1.13 -16.56 11.46
N SER A 94 0.83 -17.83 11.74
CA SER A 94 1.22 -18.49 12.99
C SER A 94 2.73 -18.57 13.20
N THR A 95 3.53 -18.46 12.13
CA THR A 95 5.00 -18.45 12.20
C THR A 95 5.57 -17.06 12.51
N GLN A 96 4.78 -16.01 12.31
CA GLN A 96 5.15 -14.61 12.57
C GLN A 96 4.10 -13.91 13.44
N PRO A 97 3.92 -14.35 14.70
CA PRO A 97 2.82 -13.89 15.56
C PRO A 97 2.90 -12.41 15.94
N SER A 98 4.07 -11.77 15.76
CA SER A 98 4.25 -10.33 15.99
C SER A 98 3.81 -9.46 14.79
N LYS A 99 3.60 -10.06 13.62
CA LYS A 99 3.10 -9.32 12.45
C LYS A 99 1.58 -9.17 12.52
N PRO A 100 1.04 -8.03 12.08
CA PRO A 100 -0.40 -7.93 11.83
C PRO A 100 -0.84 -8.92 10.74
N PRO A 101 -2.15 -9.19 10.62
CA PRO A 101 -2.71 -9.90 9.48
C PRO A 101 -2.21 -9.32 8.17
N HIS A 102 -1.82 -10.16 7.23
CA HIS A 102 -1.30 -9.72 5.95
C HIS A 102 -1.67 -10.69 4.83
N GLN A 103 -1.51 -10.23 3.59
CA GLN A 103 -1.59 -11.07 2.40
C GLN A 103 -0.47 -10.69 1.44
N ASN A 104 0.17 -11.71 0.86
CA ASN A 104 1.20 -11.55 -0.15
C ASN A 104 0.59 -11.67 -1.55
N PHE A 105 0.94 -10.72 -2.41
CA PHE A 105 0.57 -10.69 -3.81
C PHE A 105 1.83 -10.82 -4.66
N GLU A 106 1.89 -11.85 -5.49
CA GLU A 106 2.94 -11.98 -6.49
C GLU A 106 2.51 -11.19 -7.73
N ILE A 107 3.19 -10.08 -8.00
CA ILE A 107 2.92 -9.22 -9.16
C ILE A 107 4.13 -9.20 -10.09
N THR A 108 3.89 -8.90 -11.36
CA THR A 108 4.94 -8.74 -12.36
C THR A 108 5.15 -7.26 -12.66
N VAL A 109 6.38 -6.77 -12.47
CA VAL A 109 6.76 -5.40 -12.84
C VAL A 109 6.69 -5.27 -14.35
N PRO A 110 5.99 -4.27 -14.92
CA PRO A 110 5.96 -4.08 -16.37
C PRO A 110 7.36 -4.01 -16.98
N SER A 111 7.60 -4.81 -18.03
CA SER A 111 8.90 -4.86 -18.72
C SER A 111 9.22 -3.59 -19.49
N SER A 112 8.21 -2.76 -19.76
CA SER A 112 8.34 -1.48 -20.46
C SER A 112 8.90 -0.34 -19.60
N PHE A 113 9.14 -0.58 -18.31
CA PHE A 113 9.67 0.45 -17.43
C PHE A 113 11.14 0.71 -17.68
N SER A 114 11.46 1.99 -17.88
CA SER A 114 12.84 2.49 -17.84
C SER A 114 13.36 2.49 -16.41
N LYS A 115 14.69 2.55 -16.28
CA LYS A 115 15.35 2.75 -14.97
C LYS A 115 14.87 4.05 -14.33
N GLY A 116 14.60 4.02 -13.03
CA GLY A 116 14.09 5.19 -12.30
C GLY A 116 13.20 4.82 -11.11
N GLU A 117 12.71 5.84 -10.41
CA GLU A 117 11.77 5.66 -9.31
C GLU A 117 10.35 5.40 -9.85
N VAL A 118 9.68 4.44 -9.23
CA VAL A 118 8.30 4.05 -9.53
C VAL A 118 7.53 4.04 -8.22
N SER A 119 6.34 4.64 -8.21
CA SER A 119 5.43 4.53 -7.10
C SER A 119 4.66 3.21 -7.20
N LEU A 120 4.78 2.38 -6.17
CA LEU A 120 3.89 1.25 -5.93
C LEU A 120 2.71 1.76 -5.10
N GLY A 121 1.53 1.78 -5.71
CA GLY A 121 0.29 2.25 -5.09
C GLY A 121 -0.69 1.11 -4.84
N ILE A 122 -1.45 1.23 -3.76
CA ILE A 122 -2.49 0.27 -3.38
C ILE A 122 -3.75 1.05 -3.04
N ALA A 123 -4.82 0.77 -3.77
CA ALA A 123 -6.16 1.28 -3.51
C ALA A 123 -6.99 0.18 -2.84
N HIS A 124 -7.61 0.49 -1.70
CA HIS A 124 -8.42 -0.45 -0.94
C HIS A 124 -9.78 0.16 -0.61
N LEU A 125 -10.84 -0.59 -0.91
CA LEU A 125 -12.21 -0.24 -0.58
C LEU A 125 -12.75 -1.26 0.41
N PHE A 126 -13.27 -0.78 1.53
CA PHE A 126 -13.87 -1.61 2.58
C PHE A 126 -15.09 -0.92 3.19
N LEU A 127 -15.91 -1.71 3.88
CA LEU A 127 -17.07 -1.27 4.64
C LEU A 127 -16.73 -1.35 6.12
N VAL A 128 -17.04 -0.32 6.91
CA VAL A 128 -16.73 -0.27 8.34
C VAL A 128 -17.99 -0.07 9.19
N GLY A 129 -18.00 -0.66 10.39
CA GLY A 129 -19.04 -0.45 11.38
C GLY A 129 -20.37 -1.13 11.07
N ALA A 130 -21.35 -0.95 11.97
CA ALA A 130 -22.66 -1.58 11.85
C ALA A 130 -23.49 -1.07 10.66
N GLY A 131 -23.22 0.17 10.21
CA GLY A 131 -23.87 0.78 9.04
C GLY A 131 -23.29 0.35 7.69
N SER A 132 -22.19 -0.44 7.67
CA SER A 132 -21.46 -0.79 6.44
C SER A 132 -21.02 0.46 5.66
N GLU A 133 -20.44 1.43 6.35
CA GLU A 133 -20.02 2.70 5.78
C GLU A 133 -18.83 2.48 4.82
N PRO A 134 -18.91 2.93 3.56
CA PRO A 134 -17.82 2.72 2.60
C PRO A 134 -16.65 3.66 2.88
N VAL A 135 -15.46 3.09 2.98
CA VAL A 135 -14.20 3.81 3.17
C VAL A 135 -13.24 3.43 2.05
N TYR A 136 -12.71 4.45 1.39
CA TYR A 136 -11.64 4.33 0.42
C TYR A 136 -10.34 4.79 1.06
N GLU A 137 -9.29 4.00 0.89
CA GLU A 137 -7.94 4.37 1.28
C GLU A 137 -6.94 4.08 0.16
N PHE A 138 -5.87 4.85 0.16
CA PHE A 138 -4.77 4.71 -0.78
C PHE A 138 -3.45 4.83 -0.03
N VAL A 139 -2.57 3.85 -0.20
CA VAL A 139 -1.21 3.87 0.34
C VAL A 139 -0.20 3.65 -0.77
N ASN A 140 0.98 4.23 -0.64
CA ASN A 140 2.04 4.07 -1.62
C ASN A 140 3.42 3.96 -0.97
N THR A 141 4.36 3.40 -1.74
CA THR A 141 5.79 3.40 -1.43
C THR A 141 6.57 3.59 -2.73
N THR A 142 7.86 3.92 -2.64
CA THR A 142 8.72 4.05 -3.81
C THR A 142 9.53 2.78 -4.01
N VAL A 143 9.64 2.31 -5.25
CA VAL A 143 10.60 1.27 -5.67
C VAL A 143 11.51 1.83 -6.77
N VAL A 144 12.68 1.24 -6.97
CA VAL A 144 13.66 1.68 -7.97
C VAL A 144 13.85 0.59 -9.01
N ILE A 145 13.63 0.94 -10.28
CA ILE A 145 13.90 0.05 -11.42
C ILE A 145 15.38 0.12 -11.79
N SER A 146 16.08 -1.02 -11.77
CA SER A 146 17.52 -1.14 -12.10
C SER A 146 17.85 -1.92 -13.36
#